data_AF-A0A834FBR9-F1
#
_entry.id   AF-A0A834FBR9-F1
#
_cell.length_a   1.000
_cell.length_b   1.000
_cell.length_c   1.000
_cell.angle_alpha   90.00
_cell.angle_beta   90.00
_cell.angle_gamma   90.00
#
_symmetry.space_group_name_H-M   'P 1'
#
loop_
_entity.id
_entity.type
_entity.pdbx_description
1 polymer ?
#
loop_
_entity_poly.entity_id
_entity_poly.type
_entity_poly.pdbx_seq_one_letter_code
_entity_poly.pdbx_strand_id
1 'polypeptide(L)'
;MVIFTASVQHAAVNNGQFDFHSWIPNGSLQLQKPPPTSKGQSRMNSLLEALPNIGDTVKFAAMFWMLSDTYTDMVPLGEYPEERFSEPHLKQMIKDFQAELSYLSEEISLRNSKLPVPYAYLNPKQVENSVAV
;
A
#
# COMPACT_ATOMS: atom_id res chain seq x y z
N MET A 1 -19.09 3.68 -3.52
CA MET A 1 -18.02 4.48 -2.89
C MET A 1 -17.50 3.81 -1.61
N VAL A 2 -18.35 3.53 -0.61
CA VAL A 2 -17.92 2.96 0.70
C VAL A 2 -17.02 1.73 0.57
N ILE A 3 -17.48 0.67 -0.12
CA ILE A 3 -16.70 -0.57 -0.29
C ILE A 3 -15.33 -0.28 -0.92
N PHE A 4 -15.32 0.46 -2.03
CA PHE A 4 -14.06 0.82 -2.72
C PHE A 4 -13.11 1.62 -1.82
N THR A 5 -13.62 2.61 -1.07
CA THR A 5 -12.78 3.43 -0.19
C THR A 5 -12.20 2.62 0.96
N ALA A 6 -12.99 1.72 1.55
CA ALA A 6 -12.58 0.88 2.67
C ALA A 6 -11.64 -0.27 2.27
N SER A 7 -11.51 -0.58 0.98
CA SER A 7 -10.69 -1.69 0.48
C SER A 7 -9.63 -1.17 -0.50
N VAL A 8 -10.02 -1.03 -1.77
CA VAL A 8 -9.15 -0.72 -2.92
C VAL A 8 -8.38 0.58 -2.73
N GLN A 9 -9.05 1.66 -2.31
CA GLN A 9 -8.38 2.95 -2.11
C GLN A 9 -7.37 2.89 -0.98
N HIS A 10 -7.72 2.22 0.12
CA HIS A 10 -6.81 2.03 1.25
C HIS A 10 -5.56 1.26 0.83
N ALA A 11 -5.74 0.10 0.19
CA ALA A 11 -4.63 -0.71 -0.30
C ALA A 11 -3.70 0.08 -1.25
N ALA A 12 -4.26 0.90 -2.14
CA ALA A 12 -3.49 1.71 -3.09
C ALA A 12 -2.53 2.71 -2.45
N VAL A 13 -2.88 3.25 -1.27
CA VAL A 13 -2.09 4.28 -0.57
C VAL A 13 -1.35 3.75 0.65
N ASN A 14 -1.69 2.56 1.13
CA ASN A 14 -1.14 1.98 2.34
C ASN A 14 -0.06 0.92 2.08
N ASN A 15 -0.34 -0.05 1.20
CA ASN A 15 0.49 -1.27 1.09
C ASN A 15 1.89 -1.01 0.50
N GLY A 16 2.06 0.09 -0.22
CA GLY A 16 3.36 0.50 -0.76
C GLY A 16 4.20 1.36 0.19
N GLN A 17 3.71 1.68 1.38
CA GLN A 17 4.38 2.67 2.24
C GLN A 17 5.84 2.29 2.53
N PHE A 18 6.12 1.03 2.89
CA PHE A 18 7.49 0.62 3.14
C PHE A 18 8.37 0.62 1.87
N ASP A 19 7.84 0.19 0.72
CA ASP A 19 8.59 0.19 -0.54
C ASP A 19 9.11 1.58 -0.94
N PHE A 20 8.28 2.62 -0.74
CA PHE A 20 8.64 4.00 -1.11
C PHE A 20 9.35 4.75 0.02
N HIS A 21 9.01 4.50 1.28
CA HIS A 21 9.48 5.33 2.39
C HIS A 21 10.56 4.68 3.27
N SER A 22 10.88 3.40 3.08
CA SER A 22 12.02 2.76 3.77
C SER A 22 13.36 3.37 3.37
N TRP A 23 13.48 3.84 2.12
CA TRP A 23 14.59 4.68 1.68
C TRP A 23 14.27 6.15 1.95
N ILE A 24 14.63 6.63 3.15
CA ILE A 24 14.28 7.98 3.64
C ILE A 24 14.57 9.12 2.65
N PRO A 25 15.68 9.16 1.89
CA PRO A 25 15.90 10.21 0.90
C PRO A 25 14.83 10.27 -0.21
N ASN A 26 14.11 9.17 -0.49
CA ASN A 26 13.00 9.14 -1.44
C ASN A 26 11.70 9.73 -0.87
N GLY A 27 11.44 9.54 0.43
CA GLY A 27 10.15 9.88 1.02
C GLY A 27 10.21 10.15 2.53
N SER A 28 10.94 11.19 2.94
CA SER A 28 11.06 11.56 4.35
C SER A 28 9.82 12.33 4.86
N LEU A 29 9.35 11.99 6.06
CA LEU A 29 8.27 12.72 6.74
C LEU A 29 8.74 13.98 7.48
N GLN A 30 10.06 14.16 7.60
CA GLN A 30 10.64 15.24 8.38
C GLN A 30 11.94 15.73 7.74
N LEU A 31 12.17 17.04 7.82
CA LEU A 31 13.48 17.66 7.56
C LEU A 31 13.91 18.45 8.79
N GLN A 32 15.20 18.44 9.10
CA GLN A 32 15.82 19.11 10.26
C GLN A 32 16.33 20.52 9.96
N LYS A 33 16.27 20.94 8.69
CA LYS A 33 16.74 22.25 8.23
C LYS A 33 15.65 22.93 7.38
N PRO A 34 15.58 24.27 7.37
CA PRO A 34 14.69 24.99 6.47
C PRO A 34 15.11 24.80 5.00
N PRO A 35 14.20 25.03 4.04
CA PRO A 35 14.55 25.07 2.63
C PRO A 35 15.66 26.09 2.33
N PRO A 36 16.58 25.82 1.39
CA PRO A 36 17.61 26.77 0.99
C PRO A 36 16.98 28.02 0.36
N THR A 37 17.49 29.20 0.71
CA THR A 37 16.95 30.49 0.24
C THR A 37 17.67 31.05 -1.00
N SER A 38 18.73 30.38 -1.47
CA SER A 38 19.49 30.77 -2.65
C SER A 38 20.06 29.54 -3.36
N LYS A 39 20.17 29.62 -4.69
CA LYS A 39 20.72 28.54 -5.52
C LYS A 39 22.22 28.35 -5.26
N GLY A 40 22.73 27.13 -5.48
CA GLY A 40 24.16 26.80 -5.40
C GLY A 40 24.72 26.59 -3.99
N GLN A 41 23.89 26.64 -2.94
CA GLN A 41 24.32 26.43 -1.55
C GLN A 41 24.29 24.95 -1.11
N SER A 42 23.48 24.12 -1.77
CA SER A 42 23.33 22.71 -1.41
C SER A 42 24.59 21.89 -1.73
N ARG A 43 25.03 21.11 -0.74
CA ARG A 43 26.14 20.14 -0.83
C ARG A 43 25.73 18.85 -0.10
N MET A 44 26.50 17.77 -0.26
CA MET A 44 26.20 16.48 0.38
C MET A 44 26.01 16.61 1.90
N ASN A 45 26.90 17.33 2.59
CA ASN A 45 26.79 17.51 4.04
C ASN A 45 25.49 18.23 4.45
N SER A 46 25.10 19.30 3.75
CA SER A 46 23.84 20.00 4.04
C SER A 46 22.60 19.15 3.76
N LEU A 47 22.68 18.20 2.81
CA LEU A 47 21.61 17.25 2.56
C LEU A 47 21.48 16.27 3.73
N LEU A 48 22.60 15.68 4.16
CA LEU A 48 22.61 14.75 5.29
C LEU A 48 22.18 15.42 6.60
N GLU A 49 22.54 16.70 6.81
CA GLU A 49 22.08 17.50 7.95
C GLU A 49 20.60 17.86 7.88
N ALA A 50 20.01 17.91 6.69
CA ALA A 50 18.58 18.20 6.51
C ALA A 50 17.71 16.95 6.69
N LEU A 51 18.23 15.76 6.42
CA LEU A 51 17.51 14.50 6.61
C LEU A 51 17.32 14.16 8.09
N PRO A 52 16.37 13.27 8.44
CA PRO A 52 16.21 12.78 9.80
C PRO A 52 17.49 12.12 10.32
N ASN A 53 17.71 12.22 11.63
CA ASN A 53 18.77 11.46 12.31
C ASN A 53 18.46 9.95 12.26
N ILE A 54 19.41 9.14 12.70
CA ILE A 54 19.29 7.67 12.70
C ILE A 54 18.07 7.21 13.50
N GLY A 55 17.82 7.79 14.67
CA GLY A 55 16.71 7.40 15.53
C GLY A 55 15.35 7.64 14.87
N ASP A 56 15.15 8.80 14.25
CA ASP A 56 13.91 9.13 13.55
C ASP A 56 13.76 8.33 12.25
N THR A 57 14.86 8.10 11.53
CA THR A 57 14.90 7.21 10.36
C THR A 57 14.41 5.81 10.71
N VAL A 58 14.93 5.20 11.79
CA VAL A 58 14.52 3.86 12.22
C VAL A 58 13.05 3.83 12.63
N LYS A 59 12.57 4.86 13.36
CA LYS A 59 11.15 4.96 13.74
C LYS A 59 10.24 5.05 12.51
N PHE A 60 10.58 5.86 11.52
CA PHE A 60 9.80 5.98 10.29
C PHE A 60 9.80 4.67 9.50
N ALA A 61 10.96 4.04 9.31
CA ALA A 61 11.04 2.75 8.62
C ALA A 61 10.20 1.67 9.32
N ALA A 62 10.27 1.59 10.66
CA ALA A 62 9.47 0.65 11.45
C ALA A 62 7.97 0.94 11.35
N MET A 63 7.58 2.21 11.39
CA MET A 63 6.18 2.63 11.22
C MET A 63 5.66 2.25 9.83
N PHE A 64 6.38 2.57 8.76
CA PHE A 64 5.97 2.22 7.41
C PHE A 64 5.90 0.71 7.20
N TRP A 65 6.84 -0.04 7.78
CA TRP A 65 6.81 -1.50 7.75
C TRP A 65 5.54 -2.03 8.40
N MET A 66 5.27 -1.61 9.64
CA MET A 66 4.07 -2.02 10.39
C MET A 66 2.77 -1.68 9.66
N LEU A 67 2.68 -0.48 9.08
CA LEU A 67 1.47 -0.04 8.38
C LEU A 67 1.26 -0.77 7.04
N SER A 68 2.32 -1.22 6.37
CA SER A 68 2.23 -1.89 5.08
C SER A 68 2.22 -3.41 5.15
N ASP A 69 2.44 -3.99 6.33
CA ASP A 69 2.53 -5.45 6.48
C ASP A 69 1.17 -6.11 6.27
N THR A 70 1.18 -7.37 5.83
CA THR A 70 -0.04 -8.16 5.66
C THR A 70 -0.14 -9.16 6.81
N TYR A 71 -1.19 -9.03 7.62
CA TYR A 71 -1.44 -9.94 8.73
C TYR A 71 -1.88 -11.33 8.26
N THR A 72 -1.62 -12.35 9.09
CA THR A 72 -1.91 -13.76 8.76
C THR A 72 -3.40 -14.07 8.64
N ASP A 73 -4.25 -13.24 9.22
CA ASP A 73 -5.71 -13.33 9.25
C ASP A 73 -6.39 -12.37 8.24
N MET A 74 -5.61 -11.77 7.33
CA MET A 74 -6.14 -10.90 6.28
C MET A 74 -7.24 -11.58 5.46
N VAL A 75 -8.34 -10.85 5.21
CA VAL A 75 -9.45 -11.33 4.38
C VAL A 75 -9.48 -10.58 3.04
N PRO A 76 -9.14 -11.24 1.92
CA PRO A 76 -9.10 -10.60 0.61
C PRO A 76 -10.46 -10.03 0.18
N LEU A 77 -10.43 -9.00 -0.66
CA LEU A 77 -11.62 -8.40 -1.23
C LEU A 77 -12.49 -9.45 -1.92
N GLY A 78 -13.76 -9.51 -1.54
CA GLY A 78 -14.71 -10.48 -2.10
C GLY A 78 -14.77 -11.82 -1.38
N GLU A 79 -13.88 -12.08 -0.42
CA GLU A 79 -13.99 -13.24 0.48
C GLU A 79 -14.85 -12.88 1.69
N TYR A 80 -15.88 -13.68 1.97
CA TYR A 80 -16.83 -13.41 3.05
C TYR A 80 -16.98 -14.66 3.94
N PRO A 81 -16.03 -14.92 4.86
CA PRO A 81 -16.07 -16.12 5.72
C PRO A 81 -17.28 -16.13 6.65
N GLU A 82 -17.80 -14.95 7.02
CA GLU A 82 -19.06 -14.83 7.74
C GLU A 82 -20.24 -14.83 6.76
N GLU A 83 -21.00 -15.94 6.72
CA GLU A 83 -22.20 -16.04 5.88
C GLU A 83 -23.36 -15.19 6.44
N ARG A 84 -23.36 -13.90 6.10
CA ARG A 84 -24.46 -12.98 6.42
C ARG A 84 -25.64 -13.06 5.45
N PHE A 85 -25.38 -13.47 4.20
CA PHE A 85 -26.39 -13.69 3.17
C PHE A 85 -26.63 -15.19 2.96
N SER A 86 -27.90 -15.59 3.00
CA SER A 86 -28.31 -17.00 2.84
C SER A 86 -29.03 -17.26 1.52
N GLU A 87 -29.50 -16.20 0.88
CA GLU A 87 -30.30 -16.21 -0.33
C GLU A 87 -29.48 -16.70 -1.53
N PRO A 88 -29.95 -17.70 -2.29
CA PRO A 88 -29.18 -18.29 -3.38
C PRO A 88 -28.73 -17.28 -4.45
N HIS A 89 -29.58 -16.30 -4.78
CA HIS A 89 -29.24 -15.30 -5.78
C HIS A 89 -28.12 -14.35 -5.32
N LEU A 90 -28.08 -13.97 -4.04
CA LEU A 90 -26.99 -13.16 -3.47
C LEU A 90 -25.69 -13.96 -3.42
N LYS A 91 -25.76 -15.24 -3.04
CA LYS A 91 -24.60 -16.14 -3.10
C LYS A 91 -24.06 -16.29 -4.53
N GLN A 92 -24.92 -16.28 -5.54
CA GLN A 92 -24.48 -16.28 -6.94
C GLN A 92 -23.79 -14.97 -7.31
N MET A 93 -24.34 -13.81 -6.93
CA MET A 93 -23.69 -12.51 -7.18
C MET A 93 -22.30 -12.39 -6.54
N ILE A 94 -22.11 -12.97 -5.35
CA ILE A 94 -20.80 -13.04 -4.68
C ILE A 94 -19.82 -13.87 -5.53
N LYS A 95 -20.24 -15.04 -6.00
CA LYS A 95 -19.40 -15.91 -6.86
C LYS A 95 -19.02 -15.22 -8.16
N ASP A 96 -19.97 -14.53 -8.78
CA ASP A 96 -19.71 -13.78 -10.02
C ASP A 96 -18.68 -12.67 -9.77
N PHE A 97 -18.81 -11.93 -8.66
CA PHE A 97 -17.83 -10.93 -8.25
C PHE A 97 -16.43 -11.52 -7.98
N GLN A 98 -16.36 -12.66 -7.29
CA GLN A 98 -15.10 -13.38 -7.03
C GLN A 98 -14.43 -13.84 -8.34
N ALA A 99 -15.22 -14.31 -9.32
CA ALA A 99 -14.70 -14.71 -10.63
C ALA A 99 -14.09 -13.52 -11.38
N GLU A 100 -14.75 -12.37 -11.39
CA GLU A 100 -14.23 -11.12 -11.99
C GLU A 100 -12.93 -10.65 -11.30
N LEU A 101 -12.85 -10.73 -9.97
CA LEU A 101 -11.62 -10.41 -9.23
C LEU A 101 -10.48 -11.38 -9.54
N SER A 102 -10.77 -12.67 -9.70
CA SER A 102 -9.77 -13.67 -10.09
C SER A 102 -9.21 -13.37 -11.48
N TYR A 103 -10.09 -13.08 -12.45
CA TYR A 103 -9.69 -12.68 -13.80
C TYR A 103 -8.83 -11.40 -13.77
N LEU A 104 -9.24 -10.38 -13.02
CA LEU A 104 -8.47 -9.14 -12.87
C LEU A 104 -7.09 -9.39 -12.24
N SER A 105 -6.99 -10.26 -11.25
CA SER A 105 -5.70 -10.66 -10.64
C SER A 105 -4.76 -11.28 -11.67
N GLU A 106 -5.27 -12.13 -12.57
CA GLU A 106 -4.48 -12.74 -13.65
C GLU A 106 -3.97 -11.68 -14.64
N GLU A 107 -4.84 -10.78 -15.09
CA GLU A 107 -4.48 -9.67 -15.98
C GLU A 107 -3.41 -8.75 -15.37
N ILE A 108 -3.55 -8.40 -14.09
CA ILE A 108 -2.55 -7.61 -13.36
C ILE A 108 -1.22 -8.35 -13.25
N SER A 109 -1.25 -9.66 -13.00
CA SER A 109 -0.04 -10.50 -12.91
C SER A 109 0.68 -10.59 -14.25
N LEU A 110 -0.08 -10.77 -15.34
CA LEU A 110 0.45 -10.78 -16.70
C LEU A 110 1.04 -9.42 -17.10
N ARG A 111 0.40 -8.31 -16.71
CA ARG A 111 0.93 -6.97 -16.92
C ARG A 111 2.23 -6.77 -16.15
N ASN A 112 2.23 -7.15 -14.87
CA ASN A 112 3.36 -6.97 -13.96
C ASN A 112 4.60 -7.78 -14.37
N SER A 113 4.45 -8.96 -14.98
CA SER A 113 5.59 -9.75 -15.48
C SER A 113 6.39 -9.05 -16.59
N LYS A 114 5.83 -8.01 -17.20
CA LYS A 114 6.45 -7.23 -18.27
C LYS A 114 7.03 -5.90 -17.77
N LEU A 115 6.87 -5.57 -16.49
CA LEU A 115 7.35 -4.32 -15.90
C LEU A 115 8.65 -4.53 -15.12
N PRO A 116 9.62 -3.61 -15.23
CA PRO A 116 10.82 -3.65 -14.38
C PRO A 116 10.49 -3.38 -12.91
N VAL A 117 9.46 -2.59 -12.64
CA VAL A 117 8.91 -2.34 -11.31
C VAL A 117 7.41 -2.66 -11.35
N PRO A 118 7.00 -3.85 -10.88
CA PRO A 118 5.60 -4.26 -10.82
C PRO A 118 4.76 -3.34 -9.93
N TYR A 119 3.51 -3.07 -10.32
CA TYR A 119 2.52 -2.42 -9.45
C TYR A 119 1.52 -3.47 -8.96
N ALA A 120 1.69 -3.93 -7.72
CA ALA A 120 0.94 -5.05 -7.14
C ALA A 120 -0.13 -4.65 -6.13
N TYR A 121 -0.12 -3.41 -5.62
CA TYR A 121 -0.98 -2.99 -4.49
C TYR A 121 -2.48 -3.05 -4.77
N LEU A 122 -2.89 -3.02 -6.04
CA LEU A 122 -4.28 -3.19 -6.47
C LEU A 122 -4.59 -4.56 -7.06
N ASN A 123 -3.69 -5.53 -6.93
CA ASN A 123 -4.04 -6.91 -7.21
C ASN A 123 -5.08 -7.37 -6.16
N PRO A 124 -6.25 -7.91 -6.55
CA PRO A 124 -7.27 -8.37 -5.59
C PRO A 124 -6.75 -9.30 -4.48
N LYS A 125 -5.68 -10.07 -4.73
CA LYS A 125 -5.01 -10.92 -3.73
C LYS A 125 -4.25 -10.15 -2.64
N GLN A 126 -4.12 -8.82 -2.78
CA GLN A 126 -3.38 -7.93 -1.89
C GLN A 126 -4.31 -6.85 -1.29
N VAL A 127 -5.58 -6.82 -1.70
CA VAL A 127 -6.57 -5.86 -1.23
C VAL A 127 -7.43 -6.52 -0.18
N GLU A 128 -7.44 -5.99 1.03
CA GLU A 128 -8.29 -6.46 2.12
C GLU A 128 -9.72 -5.87 2.00
N ASN A 129 -10.73 -6.57 2.53
CA ASN A 129 -12.13 -6.11 2.51
C ASN A 129 -12.36 -4.78 3.25
N SER A 130 -11.49 -4.42 4.18
CA SER A 130 -11.63 -3.28 5.08
C SER A 130 -10.29 -2.65 5.44
N VAL A 131 -10.34 -1.51 6.14
CA VAL A 131 -9.17 -0.90 6.79
C VAL A 131 -8.95 -1.60 8.13
N ALA A 132 -7.90 -2.43 8.25
CA ALA A 132 -7.66 -3.28 9.41
C ALA A 132 -6.24 -3.13 10.03
N VAL A 133 -5.45 -2.17 9.55
CA VAL A 133 -4.13 -1.78 10.08
C VAL A 133 -4.15 -0.33 10.55
#